data_AF-A0AA50T9A2-F1
#
_entry.id   AF-A0AA50T9A2-F1
#
_cell.length_a   1.000
_cell.length_b   1.000
_cell.length_c   1.000
_cell.angle_alpha   90.00
_cell.angle_beta   90.00
_cell.angle_gamma   90.00
#
_symmetry.space_group_name_H-M   'P 1'
#
loop_
_entity.id
_entity.type
_entity.pdbx_description
1 polymer ?
#
loop_
_entity_poly.entity_id
_entity_poly.type
_entity_poly.pdbx_seq_one_letter_code
_entity_poly.pdbx_strand_id
1 'polypeptide(L)' 'MDEESSAVIDHFNFDSLDDGDHTRIVVSPNNLINAPTIVGAKNTKPVLFEGTGLILDKDNSLV' A
#
# COMPACT_ATOMS: atom_id res chain seq x y z
N MET A 1 -7.11 15.29 -0.55
CA MET A 1 -8.18 14.62 -1.31
C MET A 1 -7.55 14.28 -2.63
N ASP A 2 -7.35 13.00 -2.85
CA ASP A 2 -6.76 12.47 -4.08
C ASP A 2 -7.79 12.60 -5.23
N GLU A 3 -7.31 12.88 -6.44
CA GLU A 3 -8.17 13.01 -7.61
C GLU A 3 -8.58 11.63 -8.14
N GLU A 4 -9.71 11.54 -8.86
CA GLU A 4 -10.29 10.29 -9.38
C GLU A 4 -9.37 9.51 -10.35
N SER A 5 -8.20 10.06 -10.67
CA SER A 5 -7.16 9.43 -11.51
C SER A 5 -5.77 9.43 -10.87
N SER A 6 -5.63 9.68 -9.56
CA SER A 6 -4.33 9.55 -8.90
C SER A 6 -4.01 8.08 -8.59
N ALA A 7 -2.74 7.73 -8.73
CA ALA A 7 -2.19 6.43 -8.38
C ALA A 7 -1.00 6.60 -7.42
N VAL A 8 -0.78 5.61 -6.57
CA VAL A 8 0.46 5.52 -5.78
C VAL A 8 1.59 5.11 -6.72
N ILE A 9 2.68 5.88 -6.68
CA ILE A 9 3.86 5.66 -7.53
C ILE A 9 5.08 5.45 -6.63
N ASP A 10 5.81 4.35 -6.86
CA ASP A 10 7.10 4.07 -6.19
C ASP A 10 8.15 3.61 -7.20
N HIS A 11 9.21 4.40 -7.36
CA HIS A 11 10.29 4.14 -8.32
C HIS A 11 11.32 3.12 -7.83
N PHE A 12 11.30 2.76 -6.55
CA PHE A 12 12.24 1.81 -5.96
C PHE A 12 11.64 0.43 -5.75
N ASN A 13 10.36 0.37 -5.38
CA ASN A 13 9.67 -0.87 -5.02
C ASN A 13 8.47 -1.12 -5.94
N PHE A 14 8.71 -1.27 -7.25
CA PHE A 14 7.69 -1.63 -8.24
C PHE A 14 7.91 -3.05 -8.77
N ASP A 15 6.85 -3.65 -9.31
CA ASP A 15 6.89 -4.99 -9.91
C ASP A 15 7.52 -4.92 -11.31
N SER A 16 8.33 -5.91 -11.68
CA SER A 16 9.00 -5.93 -13.00
C SER A 16 8.04 -6.15 -14.18
N LEU A 17 6.79 -6.53 -13.88
CA LEU A 17 5.70 -6.68 -14.85
C LEU A 17 4.83 -5.41 -14.96
N ASP A 18 5.25 -4.31 -14.34
CA ASP A 18 4.63 -2.99 -14.50
C ASP A 18 4.90 -2.42 -15.90
N ASP A 19 3.95 -1.66 -16.45
CA ASP A 19 3.98 -1.11 -17.82
C ASP A 19 4.92 0.11 -17.97
N GLY A 20 5.62 0.51 -16.91
CA GLY A 20 6.62 1.58 -16.89
C GLY A 20 6.18 2.84 -16.15
N ASP A 21 4.94 2.86 -15.68
CA ASP A 21 4.38 3.98 -14.90
C ASP A 21 4.68 3.86 -13.40
N HIS A 22 5.26 2.74 -12.96
CA HIS A 22 5.65 2.45 -11.57
C HIS A 22 4.47 2.54 -10.58
N THR A 23 3.29 2.10 -11.01
CA THR A 23 2.04 2.16 -10.24
C THR A 23 1.70 0.85 -9.55
N ARG A 24 2.24 -0.27 -10.05
CA ARG A 24 2.17 -1.58 -9.41
C ARG A 24 3.31 -1.75 -8.43
N ILE A 25 3.04 -1.43 -7.16
CA ILE A 25 4.05 -1.40 -6.11
C ILE A 25 4.12 -2.71 -5.32
N VAL A 26 5.34 -3.06 -4.90
CA VAL A 26 5.64 -4.21 -4.05
C VAL A 26 5.81 -3.73 -2.61
N VAL A 27 4.85 -4.08 -1.75
CA VAL A 27 4.81 -3.64 -0.35
C VAL A 27 5.34 -4.73 0.57
N SER A 28 6.25 -4.34 1.47
CA SER A 28 6.77 -5.22 2.51
C SER A 28 5.68 -5.57 3.54
N PRO A 29 5.54 -6.85 3.94
CA PRO A 29 4.57 -7.23 4.96
C PRO A 29 4.89 -6.65 6.35
N ASN A 30 6.10 -6.11 6.55
CA ASN A 30 6.45 -5.38 7.77
C ASN A 30 5.67 -4.06 7.93
N ASN A 31 5.06 -3.55 6.86
CA ASN A 31 4.25 -2.33 6.89
C ASN A 31 2.80 -2.60 7.29
N LEU A 32 2.41 -3.87 7.48
CA LEU A 32 1.07 -4.23 7.97
C LEU A 32 0.91 -3.83 9.44
N ILE A 33 -0.32 -3.48 9.81
CA ILE A 33 -0.67 -3.23 11.21
C ILE A 33 -0.41 -4.47 12.07
N ASN A 34 0.07 -4.26 13.29
CA ASN A 34 0.32 -5.35 14.23
C ASN A 34 -0.96 -5.77 14.97
N ALA A 35 -1.90 -6.37 14.24
CA ALA A 35 -3.19 -6.78 14.75
C ALA A 35 -3.62 -8.15 14.16
N PRO A 36 -3.31 -9.28 14.82
CA PRO A 36 -3.58 -10.62 14.28
C PRO A 36 -5.06 -10.89 13.96
N THR A 37 -5.99 -10.22 14.65
CA THR A 37 -7.43 -10.32 14.36
C THR A 37 -7.80 -9.76 12.99
N ILE A 38 -7.04 -8.79 12.48
CA ILE A 38 -7.32 -8.12 11.19
C ILE A 38 -6.48 -8.74 10.07
N VAL A 39 -5.16 -8.90 10.29
CA VAL A 39 -4.23 -9.39 9.25
C VAL A 39 -4.03 -10.90 9.27
N GLY A 40 -4.63 -11.60 10.24
CA GLY A 40 -4.47 -13.04 10.43
C GLY A 40 -3.09 -13.42 10.97
N ALA A 41 -2.63 -14.61 10.60
CA ALA A 41 -1.26 -15.03 10.89
C ALA A 41 -0.27 -14.11 10.14
N LYS A 42 0.86 -13.79 10.79
CA LYS A 42 1.85 -12.85 10.26
C LYS A 42 2.28 -13.25 8.84
N ASN A 43 1.91 -12.42 7.85
CA ASN A 43 2.36 -12.59 6.48
C ASN A 43 3.87 -12.35 6.39
N THR A 44 4.57 -13.22 5.67
CA THR A 44 6.01 -13.10 5.41
C THR A 44 6.32 -12.80 3.95
N LYS A 45 5.29 -12.80 3.08
CA LYS A 45 5.42 -12.54 1.66
C LYS A 45 5.06 -11.08 1.34
N PRO A 46 5.77 -10.45 0.39
CA PRO A 46 5.37 -9.15 -0.16
C PRO A 46 3.95 -9.16 -0.73
N VAL A 47 3.31 -8.01 -0.72
CA VAL A 47 1.97 -7.78 -1.27
C VAL A 47 2.08 -6.84 -2.46
N LEU A 48 1.37 -7.14 -3.54
CA LEU A 48 1.24 -6.24 -4.69
C LEU A 48 0.05 -5.31 -4.47
N PHE A 49 0.23 -4.04 -4.77
CA PHE A 49 -0.81 -3.03 -4.71
C PHE A 49 -0.77 -2.15 -5.97
N GLU A 50 -1.94 -1.79 -6.47
CA GLU A 50 -2.11 -0.86 -7.57
C GLU A 50 -3.42 -0.11 -7.31
N GLY A 51 -3.37 1.23 -7.24
CA GLY A 51 -4.52 2.06 -6.94
C GLY A 51 -4.16 3.40 -6.31
N THR A 52 -5.18 4.11 -5.84
CA THR A 52 -5.09 5.44 -5.26
C THR A 52 -4.64 5.42 -3.80
N GLY A 53 -3.84 6.41 -3.40
CA GLY A 53 -3.40 6.60 -2.02
C GLY A 53 -4.48 7.28 -1.19
N LEU A 54 -4.56 6.94 0.09
CA LEU A 54 -5.44 7.64 1.03
C LEU A 54 -4.62 8.09 2.24
N ILE A 55 -4.88 9.33 2.68
CA ILE A 55 -4.28 9.90 3.87
C ILE A 55 -5.38 10.10 4.91
N LEU A 56 -5.09 9.67 6.13
CA LEU A 56 -5.98 9.80 7.27
C LEU A 56 -5.59 11.03 8.10
N ASP A 57 -6.59 11.61 8.77
CA ASP A 57 -6.36 12.66 9.76
C ASP A 57 -5.71 12.07 11.01
N LYS A 58 -4.60 12.68 11.45
CA LYS A 58 -3.82 12.22 12.61
C LYS A 58 -4.52 12.50 13.94
N ASP A 59 -5.44 13.46 13.96
CA ASP A 59 -6.15 13.86 15.19
C ASP A 59 -7.43 13.03 15.42
N ASN A 60 -7.84 12.19 14.47
CA ASN A 60 -9.02 11.34 14.60
C ASN A 60 -8.68 10.05 15.36
N SER A 61 -9.18 9.93 16.60
CA SER A 61 -8.91 8.78 17.48
C SER A 61 -9.54 7.44 17.05
N LEU A 62 -10.36 7.43 15.98
CA LEU A 62 -11.01 6.23 15.47
C LEU A 62 -10.27 5.58 14.30
N VAL A 63 -9.18 6.20 13.80
CA VAL A 63 -8.39 5.74 12.66
C VAL A 63 -6.90 5.66 12.96
#